data_AF-A0A527GHV3-F1
#
_entry.id   AF-A0A527GHV3-F1
#
_cell.length_a   1.000
_cell.length_b   1.000
_cell.length_c   1.000
_cell.angle_alpha   90.00
_cell.angle_beta   90.00
_cell.angle_gamma   90.00
#
_symmetry.space_group_name_H-M   'P 1'
#
loop_
_entity.id
_entity.type
_entity.pdbx_description
1 polymer ?
#
loop_
_entity_poly.entity_id
_entity_poly.type
_entity_poly.pdbx_seq_one_letter_code
_entity_poly.pdbx_strand_id
1 'polypeptide(L)'
;FVDRWNAGLPDLFAHGVEAIPYVREFVEAVRSAGIAYCVATSARVSKMHITLGQTGLLPLFEHAMFSSTMVSRGKPFPDLFLHAA
;
A
#
# COMPACT_ATOMS: atom_id res chain seq x y z
N PHE A 1 -16.52 -12.68 -9.41
CA PHE A 1 -16.77 -11.21 -9.29
C PHE A 1 -15.52 -10.47 -8.84
N VAL A 2 -14.98 -10.76 -7.64
CA VAL A 2 -13.79 -10.08 -7.08
C VAL A 2 -12.55 -10.16 -7.98
N ASP A 3 -12.28 -11.30 -8.61
CA ASP A 3 -11.11 -11.41 -9.51
C ASP A 3 -11.25 -10.55 -10.77
N ARG A 4 -12.45 -10.47 -11.35
CA ARG A 4 -12.74 -9.60 -12.49
C ARG A 4 -12.55 -8.12 -12.13
N TRP A 5 -13.01 -7.71 -10.94
CA TRP A 5 -12.78 -6.36 -10.43
C TRP A 5 -11.30 -6.04 -10.29
N ASN A 6 -10.51 -6.96 -9.70
CA ASN A 6 -9.07 -6.77 -9.56
C ASN A 6 -8.33 -6.75 -10.91
N ALA A 7 -8.80 -7.54 -11.89
CA ALA A 7 -8.21 -7.58 -13.22
C ALA A 7 -8.33 -6.24 -13.97
N GLY A 8 -9.37 -5.44 -13.68
CA GLY A 8 -9.56 -4.11 -14.28
C GLY A 8 -8.84 -2.96 -13.56
N LEU A 9 -8.12 -3.22 -12.46
CA LEU A 9 -7.40 -2.16 -11.73
C LEU A 9 -6.33 -1.44 -12.56
N PRO A 10 -5.53 -2.11 -13.41
CA PRO A 10 -4.59 -1.42 -14.28
C PRO A 10 -5.29 -0.38 -15.18
N ASP A 11 -6.44 -0.74 -15.77
CA ASP A 11 -7.20 0.15 -16.63
C ASP A 11 -7.85 1.29 -15.84
N LEU A 12 -8.40 0.99 -14.65
CA LEU A 12 -9.02 2.00 -13.78
C LEU A 12 -8.01 3.06 -13.32
N PHE A 13 -6.77 2.66 -13.08
CA PHE A 13 -5.68 3.54 -12.70
C PHE A 13 -4.80 3.94 -13.90
N ALA A 14 -5.23 3.70 -15.15
CA ALA A 14 -4.42 4.00 -16.33
C ALA A 14 -4.08 5.50 -16.45
N HIS A 15 -4.96 6.37 -15.92
CA HIS A 15 -4.74 7.81 -15.85
C HIS A 15 -3.90 8.26 -14.65
N GLY A 16 -3.37 7.31 -13.88
CA GLY A 16 -2.58 7.57 -12.69
C GLY A 16 -3.44 7.77 -11.44
N VAL A 17 -2.74 7.85 -10.32
CA VAL A 17 -3.27 8.33 -9.05
C VAL A 17 -2.34 9.43 -8.55
N GLU A 18 -2.93 10.47 -7.97
CA GLU A 18 -2.14 11.55 -7.39
C GLU A 18 -1.71 11.18 -5.97
N ALA A 19 -0.44 11.48 -5.66
CA ALA A 19 0.04 11.42 -4.30
C ALA A 19 -0.66 12.50 -3.47
N ILE A 20 -1.01 12.17 -2.22
CA ILE A 20 -1.44 13.19 -1.28
C ILE A 20 -0.28 14.20 -1.11
N PRO A 21 -0.54 15.53 -1.19
CA PRO A 21 0.50 16.52 -1.02
C PRO A 21 1.35 16.28 0.24
N TYR A 22 2.66 16.42 0.10
CA TYR A 22 3.67 16.26 1.16
C TYR A 22 3.86 14.85 1.74
N VAL A 23 3.20 13.82 1.18
CA VAL A 23 3.29 12.46 1.72
C VAL A 23 4.69 11.86 1.60
N ARG A 24 5.43 12.19 0.54
CA ARG A 24 6.81 11.72 0.35
C ARG A 24 7.70 12.27 1.44
N GLU A 25 7.68 13.58 1.62
CA GLU A 25 8.49 14.33 2.56
C GLU A 25 8.20 13.88 3.98
N PHE A 26 6.93 13.63 4.30
CA PHE A 26 6.53 13.05 5.58
C PHE A 26 7.16 11.67 5.81
N VAL A 27 7.05 10.75 4.86
CA VAL A 27 7.60 9.39 4.99
C VAL A 27 9.12 9.41 5.07
N GLU A 28 9.79 10.26 4.29
CA GLU A 28 11.24 10.44 4.34
C GLU A 28 11.70 11.02 5.69
N ALA A 29 10.93 11.93 6.29
CA ALA A 29 11.20 12.44 7.63
C ALA A 29 11.04 11.36 8.71
N VAL A 30 9.97 10.55 8.64
CA VAL A 30 9.74 9.40 9.54
C VAL A 30 10.90 8.41 9.44
N ARG A 31 11.33 8.07 8.22
CA ARG A 31 12.49 7.21 7.97
C ARG A 31 13.77 7.80 8.58
N SER A 32 14.02 9.09 8.36
CA SER A 32 15.23 9.78 8.86
C SER A 32 15.25 9.88 10.39
N ALA A 33 14.08 9.91 11.03
CA ALA A 33 13.93 9.85 12.49
C ALA A 33 14.11 8.43 13.06
N GLY A 34 14.35 7.41 12.23
CA GLY A 34 14.51 6.02 12.68
C GLY A 34 13.20 5.37 13.15
N ILE A 35 12.05 5.93 12.79
CA ILE A 35 10.74 5.39 13.15
C ILE A 35 10.35 4.32 12.13
N ALA A 36 10.00 3.13 12.59
CA ALA A 36 9.50 2.06 11.72
C ALA A 36 8.12 2.43 11.13
N TYR A 37 7.92 2.13 9.85
CA TYR A 37 6.67 2.40 9.14
C TYR A 37 6.38 1.33 8.09
N CYS A 38 5.13 1.23 7.67
CA CYS A 38 4.68 0.26 6.69
C CYS A 38 3.41 0.73 5.95
N VAL A 39 3.04 0.00 4.91
CA VAL A 39 1.69 0.07 4.30
C VAL A 39 0.90 -1.15 4.73
N ALA A 40 -0.28 -0.94 5.31
CA ALA A 40 -1.22 -2.02 5.68
C ALA A 40 -2.57 -1.81 4.98
N THR A 41 -2.86 -2.60 3.94
CA THR A 41 -4.02 -2.40 3.05
C THR A 41 -5.01 -3.58 3.03
N SER A 42 -6.29 -3.27 2.78
CA SER A 42 -7.30 -4.30 2.45
C SER A 42 -7.27 -4.72 0.98
N ALA A 43 -6.43 -4.09 0.15
CA ALA A 43 -6.26 -4.44 -1.26
C ALA A 43 -5.19 -5.51 -1.47
N ARG A 44 -5.16 -6.12 -2.67
CA ARG A 44 -4.07 -7.00 -3.10
C ARG A 44 -2.76 -6.22 -3.25
N VAL A 45 -1.64 -6.93 -3.12
CA VAL A 45 -0.29 -6.40 -3.35
C VAL A 45 -0.14 -5.77 -4.74
N SER A 46 -0.77 -6.35 -5.77
CA SER A 46 -0.76 -5.79 -7.13
C SER A 46 -1.31 -4.36 -7.20
N LYS A 47 -2.35 -4.04 -6.41
CA LYS A 47 -2.87 -2.67 -6.35
C LYS A 47 -1.85 -1.71 -5.73
N MET A 48 -1.13 -2.13 -4.69
CA MET A 48 -0.08 -1.31 -4.08
C MET A 48 1.04 -0.99 -5.07
N HIS A 49 1.50 -1.98 -5.86
CA HIS A 49 2.50 -1.73 -6.89
C HIS A 49 2.05 -0.71 -7.93
N ILE A 50 0.78 -0.77 -8.36
CA ILE A 50 0.21 0.22 -9.29
C ILE A 50 0.20 1.60 -8.65
N THR A 51 -0.45 1.76 -7.48
CA THR A 51 -0.67 3.08 -6.88
C THR A 51 0.61 3.71 -6.34
N LEU A 52 1.47 2.92 -5.68
CA LEU A 52 2.76 3.42 -5.18
C LEU A 52 3.76 3.61 -6.32
N GLY A 53 3.71 2.78 -7.37
CA GLY A 53 4.57 2.92 -8.54
C GLY A 53 4.27 4.20 -9.30
N GLN A 54 3.00 4.48 -9.58
CA GLN A 54 2.56 5.69 -10.29
C GLN A 54 2.84 6.99 -9.53
N THR A 55 2.83 6.95 -8.20
CA THR A 55 3.19 8.10 -7.34
C THR A 55 4.69 8.19 -7.07
N GLY A 56 5.49 7.25 -7.56
CA GLY A 56 6.92 7.14 -7.27
C GLY A 56 7.24 6.79 -5.81
N LEU A 57 6.24 6.48 -4.98
CA LEU A 57 6.40 6.17 -3.55
C LEU A 57 6.86 4.73 -3.31
N LEU A 58 6.72 3.83 -4.30
CA LEU A 58 7.04 2.40 -4.15
C LEU A 58 8.42 2.13 -3.52
N PRO A 59 9.53 2.78 -3.95
CA PRO A 59 10.85 2.55 -3.38
C PRO A 59 10.96 2.86 -1.87
N LEU A 60 10.06 3.68 -1.32
CA LEU A 60 10.03 4.00 0.11
C LEU A 60 9.42 2.86 0.95
N PHE A 61 8.68 1.93 0.32
CA PHE A 61 7.88 0.93 1.03
C PHE A 61 8.18 -0.53 0.62
N GLU A 62 9.09 -0.80 -0.32
CA GLU A 62 9.37 -2.18 -0.80
C GLU A 62 9.66 -3.18 0.33
N HIS A 63 10.21 -2.72 1.45
CA HIS A 63 10.54 -3.51 2.62
C HIS A 63 9.36 -3.75 3.60
N ALA A 64 8.22 -3.06 3.42
CA ALA A 64 7.16 -2.97 4.43
C ALA A 64 5.75 -2.84 3.82
N MET A 65 5.38 -3.71 2.88
CA MET A 65 4.05 -3.77 2.26
C MET A 65 3.24 -4.98 2.75
N PHE A 66 2.14 -4.73 3.45
CA PHE A 66 1.27 -5.74 4.03
C PHE A 66 -0.15 -5.66 3.48
N SER A 67 -0.68 -6.82 3.07
CA SER A 67 -2.00 -6.96 2.45
C SER A 67 -2.90 -7.83 3.30
N SER A 68 -4.20 -7.53 3.33
CA SER A 68 -5.20 -8.42 3.93
C SER A 68 -5.21 -9.84 3.36
N THR A 69 -4.65 -10.06 2.16
CA THR A 69 -4.46 -11.40 1.58
C THR A 69 -3.37 -12.21 2.26
N MET A 70 -2.58 -11.61 3.16
CA MET A 70 -1.51 -12.26 3.93
C MET A 70 -1.99 -12.75 5.30
N VAL A 71 -3.23 -12.43 5.69
CA VAL A 71 -3.80 -12.78 6.99
C VAL A 71 -5.16 -13.45 6.81
N SER A 72 -5.56 -14.26 7.79
CA SER A 72 -6.86 -14.96 7.74
C SER A 72 -8.05 -13.99 7.85
N ARG A 73 -7.89 -12.88 8.60
CA ARG A 73 -8.93 -11.87 8.79
C ARG A 73 -8.40 -10.47 8.49
N GLY A 74 -8.89 -9.86 7.42
CA GLY A 74 -8.58 -8.46 7.10
C GLY A 74 -9.28 -7.46 8.04
N LYS A 75 -9.08 -6.16 7.81
CA LYS A 75 -9.80 -5.11 8.56
C LYS A 75 -11.33 -5.35 8.50
N PRO A 76 -12.09 -5.12 9.59
CA PRO A 76 -11.71 -4.42 10.81
C PRO A 76 -11.02 -5.29 11.87
N PHE A 77 -10.76 -6.58 11.61
CA PHE A 77 -10.00 -7.42 12.53
C PHE A 77 -8.54 -6.93 12.66
N PRO A 78 -7.87 -7.15 13.80
CA PRO A 78 -6.55 -6.59 14.07
C PRO A 78 -5.40 -7.32 13.36
N ASP A 79 -5.65 -8.51 12.80
CA ASP A 79 -4.62 -9.45 12.33
C ASP A 79 -3.64 -8.79 11.35
N LEU A 80 -4.13 -7.94 10.44
CA LEU A 80 -3.28 -7.22 9.49
C LEU A 80 -2.32 -6.23 10.18
N PHE A 81 -2.80 -5.53 11.21
CA PHE A 81 -1.94 -4.59 11.95
C PHE A 81 -0.94 -5.33 12.83
N LEU A 82 -1.33 -6.47 13.42
CA LEU A 82 -0.43 -7.32 14.19
C LEU A 82 0.63 -7.99 13.30
N HIS A 83 0.27 -8.35 12.06
CA HIS A 83 1.21 -8.91 11.10
C HIS A 83 2.21 -7.87 10.57
N ALA A 84 1.83 -6.59 10.55
CA ALA A 84 2.65 -5.49 10.07
C ALA A 84 3.50 -4.81 11.16
N ALA A 85 3.38 -5.26 12.41
CA ALA A 85 4.02 -4.70 13.59
C ALA A 85 5.43 -5.27 13.85
#